data_AF-V8N5J7-F1
#
_entry.id   AF-V8N5J7-F1
#
_cell.length_a   1.000
_cell.length_b   1.000
_cell.length_c   1.000
_cell.angle_alpha   90.00
_cell.angle_beta   90.00
_cell.angle_gamma   90.00
#
_symmetry.space_group_name_H-M   'P 1'
#
loop_
_entity.id
_entity.type
_entity.pdbx_description
1 polymer ?
#
loop_
_entity_poly.entity_id
_entity_poly.type
_entity_poly.pdbx_seq_one_letter_code
_entity_poly.pdbx_strand_id
1 'polypeptide(L)'
;MLAGAKGIILYSDPADYCAPGVKPYPNGWNLPGLGVQRGNVLNLNGAGDPLTPGYPAKDYMFRLEVNDGVGIPTIPVHPISYHDAEVLLRFMGGSAAPDQSWKGNLNVSYNVGPGFLDHYST
;
A
#
# COMPACT_ATOMS: atom_id res chain seq x y z
N MET A 1 -17.53 3.15 3.71
CA MET A 1 -16.28 2.35 3.76
C MET A 1 -16.67 0.90 3.51
N LEU A 2 -16.16 0.25 2.47
CA LEU A 2 -16.72 -1.05 2.03
C LEU A 2 -16.30 -2.25 2.92
N ALA A 3 -15.09 -2.23 3.50
CA ALA A 3 -14.55 -3.34 4.30
C ALA A 3 -14.27 -3.00 5.78
N GLY A 4 -14.47 -1.74 6.22
CA GLY A 4 -14.33 -1.34 7.63
C GLY A 4 -12.90 -1.28 8.20
N ALA A 5 -11.85 -1.27 7.36
CA ALA A 5 -10.46 -1.16 7.80
C ALA A 5 -10.18 0.13 8.59
N LYS A 6 -9.21 0.08 9.52
CA LYS A 6 -8.76 1.25 10.32
C LYS A 6 -7.53 1.95 9.75
N GLY A 7 -6.82 1.29 8.86
CA GLY A 7 -5.63 1.78 8.17
C GLY A 7 -5.22 0.75 7.12
N ILE A 8 -4.41 1.18 6.16
CA ILE A 8 -3.90 0.31 5.10
C ILE A 8 -2.38 0.46 5.03
N ILE A 9 -1.69 -0.67 4.97
CA ILE A 9 -0.27 -0.74 4.62
C ILE A 9 -0.19 -1.22 3.18
N LEU A 10 0.58 -0.50 2.35
CA LEU A 10 0.89 -0.90 0.97
C LEU A 10 2.36 -1.31 0.91
N TYR A 11 2.69 -2.36 0.16
CA TYR A 11 4.08 -2.77 -0.07
C TYR A 11 4.25 -3.32 -1.48
N SER A 12 5.49 -3.34 -1.97
CA SER A 12 5.84 -3.77 -3.33
C SER A 12 6.45 -5.17 -3.31
N ASP A 13 5.63 -6.22 -3.39
CA ASP A 13 6.11 -7.61 -3.35
C ASP A 13 7.12 -7.89 -4.49
N PRO A 14 8.24 -8.60 -4.23
CA PRO A 14 9.19 -8.96 -5.29
C PRO A 14 8.59 -9.77 -6.44
N ALA A 15 7.46 -10.47 -6.24
CA ALA A 15 6.75 -11.15 -7.32
C ALA A 15 6.31 -10.18 -8.44
N ASP A 16 5.92 -8.96 -8.09
CA ASP A 16 5.40 -7.96 -9.03
C ASP A 16 6.46 -6.91 -9.42
N TYR A 17 7.46 -6.69 -8.56
CA TYR A 17 8.41 -5.58 -8.68
C TYR A 17 9.87 -5.99 -8.91
N CYS A 18 10.18 -7.28 -8.99
CA CYS A 18 11.53 -7.78 -9.29
C CYS A 18 11.54 -8.76 -10.48
N ALA A 19 12.24 -8.40 -11.55
CA ALA A 19 12.48 -9.29 -12.67
C ALA A 19 13.40 -10.47 -12.29
N PRO A 20 13.09 -11.71 -12.72
CA PRO A 20 13.92 -12.88 -12.42
C PRO A 20 15.38 -12.73 -12.89
N GLY A 21 16.34 -13.06 -12.03
CA GLY A 21 17.77 -13.05 -12.37
C GLY A 21 18.42 -11.66 -12.45
N VAL A 22 17.68 -10.58 -12.16
CA VAL A 22 18.20 -9.21 -12.21
C VAL A 22 18.58 -8.74 -10.80
N LYS A 23 19.75 -8.09 -10.67
CA LYS A 23 20.21 -7.53 -9.40
C LYS A 23 19.40 -6.28 -9.01
N PRO A 24 19.19 -6.01 -7.71
CA PRO A 24 18.62 -4.76 -7.27
C PRO A 24 19.59 -3.59 -7.51
N TYR A 25 19.04 -2.38 -7.59
CA TYR A 25 19.82 -1.14 -7.57
C TYR A 25 20.75 -1.08 -6.33
N PRO A 26 22.00 -0.59 -6.45
CA PRO A 26 22.62 0.07 -7.61
C PRO A 26 23.24 -0.88 -8.65
N ASN A 27 23.25 -2.20 -8.39
CA ASN A 27 23.97 -3.17 -9.23
C ASN A 27 23.12 -3.77 -10.37
N GLY A 28 21.87 -3.34 -10.47
CA GLY A 28 20.92 -3.65 -11.53
C GLY A 28 19.71 -2.73 -11.40
N TRP A 29 18.60 -3.10 -12.03
CA TRP A 29 17.41 -2.25 -12.12
C TRP A 29 16.20 -2.76 -11.34
N ASN A 30 16.32 -3.89 -10.63
CA ASN A 30 15.27 -4.35 -9.72
C ASN A 30 15.13 -3.40 -8.53
N LEU A 31 13.92 -3.37 -7.97
CA LEU A 31 13.63 -2.66 -6.73
C LEU A 31 14.54 -3.20 -5.61
N PRO A 32 15.28 -2.35 -4.89
CA PRO A 32 16.04 -2.78 -3.71
C PRO A 32 15.12 -3.09 -2.52
N GLY A 33 15.62 -3.90 -1.58
CA GLY A 33 14.94 -4.35 -0.35
C GLY A 33 14.19 -3.28 0.41
N LEU A 34 14.88 -2.14 0.55
CA LEU A 34 14.44 -0.97 1.31
C LEU A 34 13.73 0.07 0.42
N GLY A 35 13.53 -0.23 -0.86
CA GLY A 35 12.83 0.62 -1.80
C GLY A 35 11.34 0.70 -1.46
N VAL A 36 10.80 1.91 -1.44
CA VAL A 36 9.38 2.18 -1.15
C VAL A 36 8.76 2.94 -2.31
N GLN A 37 7.69 2.41 -2.88
CA GLN A 37 6.92 3.09 -3.92
C GLN A 37 6.05 4.19 -3.30
N ARG A 38 6.25 5.43 -3.73
CA ARG A 38 5.34 6.55 -3.43
C ARG A 38 4.22 6.58 -4.47
N GLY A 39 3.07 7.10 -4.07
CA GLY A 39 1.92 7.32 -4.94
C GLY A 39 0.81 8.01 -4.15
N ASN A 40 0.00 8.83 -4.81
CA ASN A 40 -1.20 9.34 -4.17
C ASN A 40 -2.28 8.24 -4.15
N VAL A 41 -3.16 8.28 -3.16
CA VAL A 41 -4.30 7.37 -3.02
C VAL A 41 -5.62 8.13 -3.13
N LEU A 42 -5.62 9.25 -3.86
CA LEU A 42 -6.84 10.03 -4.10
C LEU A 42 -7.74 9.29 -5.09
N ASN A 43 -9.04 9.28 -4.82
CA ASN A 43 -10.04 8.75 -5.74
C ASN A 43 -10.82 9.88 -6.42
N LEU A 44 -10.19 10.53 -7.40
CA LEU A 44 -10.69 11.79 -7.98
C LEU A 44 -11.78 11.61 -9.04
N ASN A 45 -11.86 10.46 -9.71
CA ASN A 45 -12.78 10.22 -10.83
C ASN A 45 -12.80 11.36 -11.88
N GLY A 46 -11.62 11.93 -12.19
CA GLY A 46 -11.46 13.01 -13.17
C GLY A 46 -11.64 14.43 -12.62
N ALA A 47 -11.83 14.62 -11.31
CA ALA A 47 -12.07 15.94 -10.71
C ALA A 47 -10.92 16.97 -10.85
N GLY A 48 -9.66 16.51 -10.94
CA GLY A 48 -8.49 17.39 -10.91
C GLY A 48 -8.07 17.74 -9.48
N ASP A 49 -7.89 19.04 -9.17
CA ASP A 49 -7.61 19.50 -7.79
C ASP A 49 -8.79 19.10 -6.88
N PRO A 50 -8.57 18.34 -5.78
CA PRO A 50 -9.63 17.93 -4.85
C PRO A 50 -10.53 19.06 -4.36
N LEU A 51 -10.00 20.29 -4.29
CA LEU A 51 -10.71 21.44 -3.71
C LEU A 51 -11.40 22.33 -4.74
N THR A 52 -11.14 22.15 -6.04
CA THR A 52 -11.74 22.97 -7.12
C THR A 52 -12.26 22.10 -8.28
N PRO A 53 -13.10 21.08 -8.01
CA PRO A 53 -13.59 20.19 -9.06
C PRO A 53 -14.32 20.97 -10.16
N GLY A 54 -13.90 20.78 -11.41
CA GLY A 54 -14.48 21.43 -12.59
C GLY A 54 -13.97 22.85 -12.89
N TYR A 55 -13.09 23.41 -12.06
CA TYR A 55 -12.57 24.78 -12.23
C TYR A 55 -11.04 24.83 -12.10
N PRO A 56 -10.36 25.78 -12.76
CA PRO A 56 -8.93 25.96 -12.58
C PRO A 56 -8.62 26.54 -11.20
N ALA A 57 -7.65 25.94 -10.50
CA ALA A 57 -7.21 26.34 -9.17
C ALA A 57 -6.41 27.67 -9.17
N LYS A 58 -7.09 28.79 -9.41
CA LYS A 58 -6.53 30.16 -9.32
C LYS A 58 -6.67 30.73 -7.91
N ASP A 59 -5.86 31.73 -7.58
CA ASP A 59 -5.78 32.30 -6.22
C ASP A 59 -7.11 32.88 -5.71
N TYR A 60 -7.96 33.37 -6.62
CA TYR A 60 -9.28 33.93 -6.31
C TYR A 60 -10.42 32.90 -6.38
N MET A 61 -10.12 31.64 -6.72
CA MET A 61 -11.13 30.61 -6.87
C MET A 61 -11.61 30.12 -5.50
N PHE A 62 -12.91 29.91 -5.39
CA PHE A 62 -13.48 29.22 -4.23
C PHE A 62 -12.85 27.82 -4.10
N ARG A 63 -12.51 27.44 -2.86
CA ARG A 63 -11.99 26.12 -2.52
C ARG A 63 -12.93 25.47 -1.53
N LEU A 64 -13.17 24.17 -1.72
CA LEU A 64 -13.79 23.34 -0.68
C LEU A 64 -12.93 23.34 0.58
N GLU A 65 -13.56 23.18 1.74
CA GLU A 65 -12.83 22.84 2.97
C GLU A 65 -12.11 21.50 2.78
N VAL A 66 -10.93 21.36 3.38
CA VAL A 66 -10.07 20.18 3.15
C VAL A 66 -10.78 18.87 3.49
N ASN A 67 -11.61 18.86 4.54
CA ASN A 67 -12.35 17.67 4.96
C ASN A 67 -13.45 17.26 3.97
N ASP A 68 -13.90 18.18 3.11
CA ASP A 68 -14.92 17.96 2.10
C ASP A 68 -14.31 17.77 0.69
N GLY A 69 -12.98 17.76 0.58
CA GLY A 69 -12.27 17.61 -0.68
C GLY A 69 -12.57 16.27 -1.36
N VAL A 70 -12.69 16.32 -2.69
CA VAL A 70 -13.11 15.16 -3.49
C VAL A 70 -12.06 14.05 -3.42
N GLY A 71 -12.50 12.84 -3.06
CA GLY A 71 -11.69 11.63 -3.17
C GLY A 71 -10.58 11.49 -2.13
N ILE A 72 -10.59 12.29 -1.06
CA ILE A 72 -9.61 12.21 0.04
C ILE A 72 -9.90 10.95 0.90
N PRO A 73 -8.88 10.13 1.22
CA PRO A 73 -9.04 8.96 2.09
C PRO A 73 -9.43 9.36 3.52
N THR A 74 -10.29 8.55 4.14
CA THR A 74 -10.77 8.77 5.52
C THR A 74 -10.02 7.94 6.58
N ILE A 75 -9.06 7.12 6.15
CA ILE A 75 -8.19 6.31 7.00
C ILE A 75 -6.73 6.53 6.60
N PRO A 76 -5.77 6.35 7.53
CA PRO A 76 -4.35 6.42 7.19
C PRO A 76 -3.94 5.32 6.21
N VAL A 77 -3.09 5.69 5.26
CA VAL A 77 -2.47 4.78 4.29
C VAL A 77 -0.97 5.05 4.28
N HIS A 78 -0.16 4.00 4.38
CA HIS A 78 1.30 4.15 4.40
C HIS A 78 1.99 3.08 3.56
N PRO A 79 2.89 3.46 2.63
CA PRO A 79 3.70 2.49 1.90
C PRO A 79 4.93 2.09 2.74
N ILE A 80 5.30 0.81 2.69
CA ILE A 80 6.51 0.27 3.32
C ILE A 80 7.36 -0.49 2.31
N SER A 81 8.60 -0.79 2.69
CA SER A 81 9.51 -1.59 1.88
C SER A 81 9.11 -3.07 1.94
N TYR A 82 9.51 -3.88 0.95
CA TYR A 82 9.23 -5.32 1.02
C TYR A 82 10.09 -6.03 2.07
N HIS A 83 11.22 -5.45 2.47
CA HIS A 83 11.98 -5.89 3.64
C HIS A 83 11.15 -5.77 4.93
N ASP A 84 10.53 -4.61 5.16
CA ASP A 84 9.68 -4.40 6.34
C ASP A 84 8.39 -5.21 6.27
N ALA A 85 7.82 -5.37 5.06
CA ALA A 85 6.65 -6.22 4.84
C ALA A 85 6.94 -7.68 5.22
N GLU A 86 8.13 -8.19 4.88
CA GLU A 86 8.54 -9.54 5.27
C GLU A 86 8.54 -9.71 6.80
N VAL A 87 9.01 -8.72 7.57
CA VAL A 87 9.02 -8.77 9.03
C VAL A 87 7.59 -8.90 9.60
N LEU A 88 6.64 -8.13 9.06
CA LEU A 88 5.24 -8.19 9.49
C LEU A 88 4.56 -9.50 9.04
N LEU A 89 4.75 -9.90 7.79
CA LEU A 89 4.10 -11.07 7.19
C LEU A 89 4.64 -12.39 7.74
N ARG A 90 5.92 -12.42 8.17
CA ARG A 90 6.56 -13.63 8.72
C ARG A 90 5.82 -14.19 9.92
N PHE A 91 5.24 -13.31 10.74
CA PHE A 91 4.51 -13.71 11.94
C PHE A 91 3.00 -13.64 11.76
N MET A 92 2.49 -13.37 10.55
CA MET A 92 1.06 -13.29 10.29
C MET A 92 0.42 -14.66 10.55
N GLY A 93 -0.53 -14.67 11.49
CA GLY A 93 -1.25 -15.86 11.92
C GLY A 93 -2.51 -16.10 11.09
N GLY A 94 -3.46 -16.83 11.68
CA GLY A 94 -4.77 -17.06 11.10
C GLY A 94 -4.76 -17.96 9.87
N SER A 95 -5.74 -17.77 8.99
CA SER A 95 -5.99 -18.66 7.85
C SER A 95 -4.87 -18.58 6.82
N ALA A 96 -4.53 -19.72 6.21
CA ALA A 96 -3.59 -19.77 5.10
C ALA A 96 -4.09 -18.97 3.88
N ALA A 97 -3.18 -18.59 2.99
CA ALA A 97 -3.50 -18.05 1.67
C ALA A 97 -4.54 -18.95 0.96
N PRO A 98 -5.65 -18.39 0.43
CA PRO A 98 -6.72 -19.17 -0.19
C PRO A 98 -6.25 -20.03 -1.38
N ASP A 99 -5.35 -19.48 -2.19
CA ASP A 99 -4.76 -20.16 -3.35
C ASP A 99 -3.40 -19.52 -3.71
N GLN A 100 -2.75 -20.04 -4.75
CA GLN A 100 -1.40 -19.63 -5.14
C GLN A 100 -1.32 -18.18 -5.64
N SER A 101 -2.42 -17.57 -6.09
CA SER A 101 -2.42 -16.18 -6.56
C SER A 101 -2.23 -15.16 -5.45
N TRP A 102 -2.44 -15.55 -4.19
CA TRP A 102 -2.20 -14.72 -3.01
C TRP A 102 -0.74 -14.76 -2.52
N LYS A 103 0.06 -15.69 -3.04
CA LYS A 103 1.45 -15.86 -2.63
C LYS A 103 2.39 -15.09 -3.54
N GLY A 104 3.06 -14.10 -2.97
CA GLY A 104 4.16 -13.41 -3.61
C GLY A 104 5.49 -14.18 -3.54
N ASN A 105 6.61 -13.44 -3.59
CA ASN A 105 7.96 -14.01 -3.65
C ASN A 105 8.84 -13.60 -2.44
N LEU A 106 8.22 -13.35 -1.29
CA LEU A 106 8.86 -13.26 0.02
C LEU A 106 8.94 -14.63 0.68
N ASN A 107 9.92 -14.82 1.56
CA ASN A 107 10.10 -16.06 2.31
C ASN A 107 9.18 -16.12 3.54
N VAL A 108 7.86 -16.09 3.32
CA VAL A 108 6.80 -16.09 4.35
C VAL A 108 5.63 -17.00 3.93
N SER A 109 4.71 -17.29 4.85
CA SER A 109 3.56 -18.16 4.60
C SER A 109 2.44 -17.50 3.78
N TYR A 110 2.37 -16.16 3.78
CA TYR A 110 1.25 -15.38 3.24
C TYR A 110 -0.10 -15.74 3.87
N ASN A 111 -0.11 -16.06 5.17
CA ASN A 111 -1.37 -16.19 5.88
C ASN A 111 -2.15 -14.86 5.81
N VAL A 112 -3.48 -14.93 5.89
CA VAL A 112 -4.39 -13.78 5.75
C VAL A 112 -4.66 -13.10 7.10
N GLY A 113 -4.33 -13.76 8.22
CA GLY A 113 -4.75 -13.32 9.54
C GLY A 113 -6.15 -13.83 9.91
N PRO A 114 -6.81 -13.20 10.91
CA PRO A 114 -6.34 -12.04 11.68
C PRO A 114 -5.24 -12.40 12.69
N GLY A 115 -4.51 -11.38 13.13
CA GLY A 115 -3.52 -11.49 14.22
C GLY A 115 -2.18 -12.09 13.83
N PHE A 116 -1.29 -12.19 14.81
CA PHE A 116 0.00 -12.87 14.68
C PHE A 116 -0.08 -14.29 15.23
N LEU A 117 0.95 -15.08 14.97
CA LEU A 117 1.12 -16.40 15.59
C LEU A 117 1.15 -16.27 17.13
N ASP A 118 0.60 -17.25 17.85
CA ASP A 118 0.29 -17.19 19.29
C ASP A 118 1.44 -16.76 20.22
N HIS A 119 2.70 -16.92 19.79
CA HIS A 119 3.88 -16.48 20.56
C HIS A 119 4.16 -14.96 20.49
N TYR A 120 3.39 -14.21 19.69
CA TYR A 120 3.56 -12.77 19.48
C TYR A 120 2.28 -11.97 19.77
N SER A 121 1.29 -12.61 20.39
CA SER A 121 0.06 -11.96 20.86
C SER A 121 0.29 -11.35 22.25
N THR A 122 0.53 -10.03 22.31
CA THR A 122 0.40 -9.25 23.55
C THR A 122 -1.02 -8.78 23.77
#